data_AF-A0AAD4MZ40-F1
#
_entry.id   AF-A0AAD4MZ40-F1
#
_cell.length_a   1.000
_cell.length_b   1.000
_cell.length_c   1.000
_cell.angle_alpha   90.00
_cell.angle_beta   90.00
_cell.angle_gamma   90.00
#
_symmetry.space_group_name_H-M   'P 1'
#
loop_
_entity.id
_entity.type
_entity.pdbx_description
1 polymer ?
#
loop_
_entity_poly.entity_id
_entity_poly.type
_entity_poly.pdbx_seq_one_letter_code
_entity_poly.pdbx_strand_id
1 'polypeptide(L)'
;MTPLLFLRLTGLYIHYYPQAINNKLLCFNLWHLLSVCRVLALFFVTAAYSGRSIYRIITVYSSLSLNDMEYVVSWGWQLQSAISMIFVVYWQRNGSIKYLSENVHLPKIINTFFRTQKKNVLRWLTMSSVMTLCVAVKIGLDVANKMAKEGQTVWEPTMRLHPFDFLYRLIGVYEIAALNLVLCFFVTTVQSLAMELDAFNGHFETMLRNLSEHSNDSQIPNLCSTLLQTFASHKILGDKVQKVDKIFQLYVFLMTATGIPISIFAMITVVRRNSWSGVFRSLDDAISCTIHLIGFTIVPAQIYTKHRAIQSHLYWSEVIWRKYDKNIYRTARMVTENVEQMEIGISVGGFIVITKPLILTSISLIIPYLLLCLQLDLGVAESTNRPIKPNPGRG
;
A
#
# COMPACT_ATOMS: atom_id res chain seq x y z
N MET A 1 -20.87 13.89 -7.22
CA MET A 1 -21.20 12.94 -6.14
C MET A 1 -20.25 13.18 -4.98
N THR A 2 -20.78 13.47 -3.79
CA THR A 2 -19.95 13.71 -2.60
C THR A 2 -19.33 12.41 -2.10
N PRO A 3 -18.10 12.42 -1.53
CA PRO A 3 -17.44 11.23 -0.99
C PRO A 3 -18.27 10.52 0.10
N LEU A 4 -19.15 11.26 0.79
CA LEU A 4 -20.13 10.73 1.75
C LEU A 4 -21.18 9.82 1.10
N LEU A 5 -21.59 10.10 -0.14
CA LEU A 5 -22.59 9.30 -0.85
C LEU A 5 -21.97 7.99 -1.38
N PHE A 6 -20.69 8.05 -1.78
CA PHE A 6 -19.92 6.86 -2.16
C PHE A 6 -19.68 5.95 -0.94
N LEU A 7 -19.30 6.51 0.22
CA LEU A 7 -19.20 5.76 1.49
C LEU A 7 -20.52 5.14 1.96
N ARG A 8 -21.66 5.80 1.69
CA ARG A 8 -23.01 5.24 1.94
C ARG A 8 -23.35 4.10 1.00
N LEU A 9 -22.97 4.18 -0.28
CA LEU A 9 -23.25 3.16 -1.29
C LEU A 9 -22.29 1.95 -1.20
N THR A 10 -21.05 2.16 -0.77
CA THR A 10 -20.06 1.08 -0.57
C THR A 10 -20.16 0.39 0.80
N GLY A 11 -21.04 0.88 1.70
CA GLY A 11 -21.20 0.29 3.03
C GLY A 11 -20.00 0.50 3.95
N LEU A 12 -19.30 1.63 3.82
CA LEU A 12 -18.16 2.00 4.69
C LEU A 12 -18.48 3.15 5.65
N TYR A 13 -19.75 3.54 5.74
CA TYR A 13 -20.19 4.56 6.68
C TYR A 13 -20.33 4.00 8.11
N ILE A 14 -19.24 4.10 8.89
CA ILE A 14 -19.28 3.84 10.34
C ILE A 14 -20.03 5.01 11.01
N HIS A 15 -21.26 4.75 11.44
CA HIS A 15 -22.06 5.72 12.19
C HIS A 15 -21.44 5.89 13.59
N TYR A 16 -20.83 7.04 13.84
CA TYR A 16 -20.64 7.51 15.21
C TYR A 16 -21.99 8.02 15.74
N TYR A 17 -22.39 7.63 16.96
CA TYR A 17 -23.24 8.34 17.96
C TYR A 17 -23.89 7.34 18.96
N PRO A 18 -24.26 7.78 20.17
CA PRO A 18 -23.92 7.13 21.44
C PRO A 18 -25.06 6.24 21.93
N GLN A 19 -24.74 5.40 22.91
CA GLN A 19 -25.66 4.82 23.92
C GLN A 19 -27.10 4.51 23.47
N ALA A 20 -27.32 3.28 22.98
CA ALA A 20 -28.56 2.52 23.22
C ALA A 20 -28.28 1.06 22.86
N ILE A 21 -28.12 0.22 23.89
CA ILE A 21 -27.65 -1.17 23.84
C ILE A 21 -28.87 -2.08 23.95
N ASN A 22 -29.20 -2.81 22.87
CA ASN A 22 -29.58 -4.24 22.90
C ASN A 22 -30.07 -4.76 21.53
N ASN A 23 -30.75 -3.97 20.69
CA ASN A 23 -31.14 -4.41 19.34
C ASN A 23 -30.12 -4.07 18.24
N LYS A 24 -29.08 -3.30 18.56
CA LYS A 24 -28.06 -2.84 17.59
C LYS A 24 -27.00 -3.89 17.27
N LEU A 25 -26.74 -4.83 18.17
CA LEU A 25 -25.74 -5.89 17.95
C LEU A 25 -26.21 -6.86 16.86
N LEU A 26 -27.51 -7.18 16.82
CA LEU A 26 -28.09 -8.07 15.83
C LEU A 26 -28.08 -7.44 14.44
N CYS A 27 -28.48 -6.17 14.30
CA CYS A 27 -28.44 -5.45 13.01
C CYS A 27 -27.02 -5.18 12.52
N PHE A 28 -26.08 -4.85 13.41
CA PHE A 28 -24.67 -4.70 13.06
C PHE A 28 -24.08 -6.03 12.57
N ASN A 29 -24.34 -7.13 13.30
CA ASN A 29 -23.87 -8.46 12.93
C ASN A 29 -24.51 -8.97 11.62
N LEU A 30 -25.81 -8.71 11.40
CA LEU A 30 -26.51 -9.11 10.17
C LEU A 30 -26.00 -8.32 8.95
N TRP A 31 -25.72 -7.02 9.13
CA TRP A 31 -25.17 -6.17 8.07
C TRP A 31 -23.72 -6.50 7.76
N HIS A 32 -22.92 -6.84 8.79
CA HIS A 32 -21.57 -7.34 8.65
C HIS A 32 -21.55 -8.72 7.96
N LEU A 33 -22.51 -9.61 8.29
CA LEU A 33 -22.70 -10.90 7.64
C LEU A 33 -23.09 -10.72 6.17
N LEU A 34 -23.99 -9.80 5.85
CA LEU A 34 -24.40 -9.47 4.47
C LEU A 34 -23.27 -8.84 3.65
N SER A 35 -22.46 -7.96 4.25
CA SER A 35 -21.24 -7.41 3.65
C SER A 35 -20.24 -8.54 3.36
N VAL A 36 -19.95 -9.39 4.35
CA VAL A 36 -19.04 -10.54 4.21
C VAL A 36 -19.55 -11.53 3.17
N CYS A 37 -20.84 -11.86 3.15
CA CYS A 37 -21.44 -12.74 2.14
C CYS A 37 -21.39 -12.14 0.72
N ARG A 38 -21.56 -10.81 0.57
CA ARG A 38 -21.43 -10.14 -0.74
C ARG A 38 -20.00 -10.15 -1.23
N VAL A 39 -19.04 -9.92 -0.34
CA VAL A 39 -17.61 -9.98 -0.64
C VAL A 39 -17.18 -11.42 -0.98
N LEU A 40 -17.68 -12.41 -0.25
CA LEU A 40 -17.43 -13.82 -0.54
C LEU A 40 -18.07 -14.28 -1.85
N ALA A 41 -19.29 -13.82 -2.17
CA ALA A 41 -19.94 -14.12 -3.44
C ALA A 41 -19.19 -13.50 -4.63
N LEU A 42 -18.76 -12.24 -4.49
CA LEU A 42 -17.92 -11.58 -5.48
C LEU A 42 -16.59 -12.32 -5.64
N PHE A 43 -15.92 -12.66 -4.54
CA PHE A 43 -14.69 -13.44 -4.53
C PHE A 43 -14.85 -14.80 -5.22
N PHE A 44 -15.95 -15.52 -4.98
CA PHE A 44 -16.21 -16.81 -5.65
C PHE A 44 -16.43 -16.65 -7.15
N VAL A 45 -17.13 -15.59 -7.58
CA VAL A 45 -17.33 -15.28 -8.99
C VAL A 45 -16.00 -14.91 -9.67
N THR A 46 -15.17 -14.09 -9.02
CA THR A 46 -13.84 -13.71 -9.51
C THR A 46 -12.88 -14.89 -9.51
N ALA A 47 -12.91 -15.77 -8.50
CA ALA A 47 -12.12 -16.99 -8.41
C ALA A 47 -12.51 -18.03 -9.49
N ALA A 48 -13.81 -18.23 -9.72
CA ALA A 48 -14.29 -19.13 -10.75
C ALA A 48 -13.92 -18.65 -12.17
N TYR A 49 -14.01 -17.34 -12.42
CA TYR A 49 -13.64 -16.75 -13.70
C TYR A 49 -12.12 -16.70 -13.92
N SER A 50 -11.35 -16.38 -12.87
CA SER A 50 -9.90 -16.42 -12.95
C SER A 50 -9.36 -17.84 -13.13
N GLY A 51 -9.96 -18.85 -12.47
CA GLY A 51 -9.65 -20.26 -12.72
C GLY A 51 -9.85 -20.65 -14.20
N ARG A 52 -10.93 -20.16 -14.82
CA ARG A 52 -11.18 -20.36 -16.26
C ARG A 52 -10.16 -19.64 -17.15
N SER A 53 -9.71 -18.45 -16.73
CA SER A 53 -8.74 -17.65 -17.47
C SER A 53 -7.33 -18.26 -17.39
N ILE A 54 -6.91 -18.71 -16.20
CA ILE A 54 -5.66 -19.45 -15.97
C ILE A 54 -5.67 -20.77 -16.76
N TYR A 55 -6.77 -21.51 -16.73
CA TYR A 55 -6.93 -22.72 -17.52
C TYR A 55 -6.73 -22.44 -19.02
N ARG A 56 -7.29 -21.34 -19.56
CA ARG A 56 -7.08 -20.94 -20.95
C ARG A 56 -5.63 -20.53 -21.25
N ILE A 57 -4.98 -19.77 -20.37
CA ILE A 57 -3.58 -19.35 -20.54
C ILE A 57 -2.66 -20.58 -20.56
N ILE A 58 -2.86 -21.52 -19.65
CA ILE A 58 -2.03 -22.73 -19.52
C ILE A 58 -2.26 -23.71 -20.68
N THR A 59 -3.50 -23.87 -21.13
CA THR A 59 -3.84 -24.93 -22.11
C THR A 59 -3.73 -24.51 -23.57
N VAL A 60 -3.78 -23.20 -23.88
CA VAL A 60 -3.92 -22.74 -25.28
C VAL A 60 -2.67 -22.02 -25.82
N TYR A 61 -1.78 -21.46 -24.98
CA TYR A 61 -0.74 -20.55 -25.45
C TYR A 61 0.66 -20.89 -24.92
N SER A 62 1.48 -21.54 -25.76
CA SER A 62 2.89 -21.85 -25.48
C SER A 62 3.85 -20.67 -25.74
N SER A 63 3.35 -19.52 -26.19
CA SER A 63 4.13 -18.29 -26.42
C SER A 63 3.44 -17.11 -25.75
N LEU A 64 4.11 -16.44 -24.80
CA LEU A 64 3.58 -15.27 -24.09
C LEU A 64 3.31 -14.11 -25.08
N SER A 65 2.07 -13.96 -25.51
CA SER A 65 1.63 -12.83 -26.32
C SER A 65 1.45 -11.58 -25.43
N LEU A 66 1.42 -10.40 -26.05
CA LEU A 66 1.23 -9.13 -25.32
C LEU A 66 -0.11 -9.08 -24.57
N ASN A 67 -1.15 -9.73 -25.12
CA ASN A 67 -2.44 -9.84 -24.45
C ASN A 67 -2.36 -10.71 -23.19
N ASP A 68 -1.51 -11.74 -23.18
CA ASP A 68 -1.34 -12.62 -22.02
C ASP A 68 -0.72 -11.88 -20.84
N MET A 69 0.23 -10.98 -21.11
CA MET A 69 0.83 -10.11 -20.09
C MET A 69 -0.21 -9.17 -19.46
N GLU A 70 -1.12 -8.60 -20.26
CA GLU A 70 -2.22 -7.78 -19.75
C GLU A 70 -3.19 -8.57 -18.88
N TYR A 71 -3.48 -9.83 -19.26
CA TYR A 71 -4.29 -10.72 -18.42
C TYR A 71 -3.61 -11.05 -17.10
N VAL A 72 -2.30 -11.29 -17.09
CA VAL A 72 -1.54 -11.52 -15.85
C VAL A 72 -1.58 -10.29 -14.94
N VAL A 73 -1.41 -9.09 -15.48
CA VAL A 73 -1.51 -7.84 -14.71
C VAL A 73 -2.91 -7.68 -14.14
N SER A 74 -3.96 -7.85 -14.96
CA SER A 74 -5.35 -7.77 -14.53
C SER A 74 -5.67 -8.79 -13.44
N TRP A 75 -5.19 -10.03 -13.58
CA TRP A 75 -5.37 -11.06 -12.56
C TRP A 75 -4.64 -10.75 -11.27
N GLY A 76 -3.43 -10.18 -11.37
CA GLY A 76 -2.69 -9.69 -10.22
C GLY A 76 -3.46 -8.64 -9.42
N TRP A 77 -4.13 -7.70 -10.10
CA TRP A 77 -5.00 -6.71 -9.46
C TRP A 77 -6.19 -7.35 -8.74
N GLN A 78 -6.82 -8.34 -9.36
CA GLN A 78 -7.93 -9.09 -8.75
C GLN A 78 -7.47 -9.84 -7.50
N LEU A 79 -6.33 -10.53 -7.58
CA LEU A 79 -5.73 -11.24 -6.46
C LEU A 79 -5.42 -10.28 -5.30
N GLN A 80 -4.82 -9.13 -5.60
CA GLN A 80 -4.52 -8.10 -4.61
C GLN A 80 -5.78 -7.52 -3.95
N SER A 81 -6.82 -7.24 -4.73
CA SER A 81 -8.11 -6.80 -4.19
C SER A 81 -8.75 -7.86 -3.28
N ALA A 82 -8.74 -9.12 -3.73
CA ALA A 82 -9.19 -10.26 -2.95
C ALA A 82 -8.47 -10.36 -1.60
N ILE A 83 -7.14 -10.26 -1.62
CA ILE A 83 -6.31 -10.25 -0.40
C ILE A 83 -6.73 -9.08 0.49
N SER A 84 -6.81 -7.85 -0.02
CA SER A 84 -7.24 -6.67 0.73
C SER A 84 -8.60 -6.86 1.40
N MET A 85 -9.57 -7.45 0.71
CA MET A 85 -10.89 -7.72 1.26
C MET A 85 -10.88 -8.77 2.36
N ILE A 86 -10.12 -9.86 2.19
CA ILE A 86 -9.92 -10.88 3.23
C ILE A 86 -9.32 -10.24 4.48
N PHE A 87 -8.32 -9.37 4.33
CA PHE A 87 -7.69 -8.68 5.45
C PHE A 87 -8.62 -7.69 6.14
N VAL A 88 -9.47 -6.97 5.42
CA VAL A 88 -10.50 -6.11 6.03
C VAL A 88 -11.41 -6.93 6.93
N VAL A 89 -11.92 -8.06 6.44
CA VAL A 89 -12.79 -8.95 7.23
C VAL A 89 -12.03 -9.51 8.44
N TYR A 90 -10.79 -9.94 8.23
CA TYR A 90 -9.91 -10.43 9.30
C TYR A 90 -9.67 -9.37 10.39
N TRP A 91 -9.32 -8.14 10.02
CA TRP A 91 -9.10 -7.04 10.96
C TRP A 91 -10.37 -6.60 11.68
N GLN A 92 -11.53 -6.68 11.02
CA GLN A 92 -12.83 -6.44 11.64
C GLN A 92 -13.12 -7.49 12.69
N ARG A 93 -12.97 -8.79 12.35
CA ARG A 93 -13.23 -9.91 13.25
C ARG A 93 -12.32 -9.90 14.48
N ASN A 94 -11.05 -9.54 14.29
CA ASN A 94 -10.09 -9.48 15.40
C ASN A 94 -10.19 -8.18 16.21
N GLY A 95 -11.09 -7.26 15.87
CA GLY A 95 -11.21 -5.96 16.52
C GLY A 95 -10.01 -5.03 16.26
N SER A 96 -9.12 -5.36 15.34
CA SER A 96 -7.94 -4.56 14.99
C SER A 96 -8.32 -3.18 14.47
N ILE A 97 -9.41 -3.06 13.70
CA ILE A 97 -9.91 -1.76 13.24
C ILE A 97 -10.32 -0.87 14.42
N LYS A 98 -11.01 -1.44 15.41
CA LYS A 98 -11.41 -0.72 16.63
C LYS A 98 -10.16 -0.26 17.39
N TYR A 99 -9.21 -1.18 17.61
CA TYR A 99 -7.93 -0.85 18.23
C TYR A 99 -7.21 0.31 17.53
N LEU A 100 -7.08 0.24 16.19
CA LEU A 100 -6.44 1.28 15.39
C LEU A 100 -7.16 2.62 15.54
N SER A 101 -8.50 2.64 15.48
CA SER A 101 -9.29 3.87 15.62
C SER A 101 -9.19 4.52 17.01
N GLU A 102 -9.00 3.71 18.06
CA GLU A 102 -8.92 4.19 19.44
C GLU A 102 -7.50 4.62 19.82
N ASN A 103 -6.47 3.93 19.31
CA ASN A 103 -5.08 4.08 19.78
C ASN A 103 -4.19 4.88 18.83
N VAL A 104 -4.48 4.85 17.52
CA VAL A 104 -3.86 5.74 16.54
C VAL A 104 -4.70 7.00 16.52
N HIS A 105 -4.42 7.89 17.48
CA HIS A 105 -5.08 9.19 17.51
C HIS A 105 -4.70 9.93 16.21
N LEU A 106 -5.70 10.26 15.39
CA LEU A 106 -5.59 11.50 14.60
C LEU A 106 -5.44 12.60 15.64
N PRO A 107 -4.25 13.20 15.79
CA PRO A 107 -3.92 13.98 16.97
C PRO A 107 -4.92 15.12 17.14
N LYS A 108 -5.63 15.15 18.28
CA LYS A 108 -6.50 16.29 18.67
C LYS A 108 -5.69 17.53 19.08
N ILE A 109 -4.37 17.38 19.23
CA ILE A 109 -3.45 18.44 19.63
C ILE A 109 -2.92 19.11 18.36
N ILE A 110 -3.21 20.42 18.24
CA ILE A 110 -2.67 21.42 17.29
C ILE A 110 -3.46 21.60 15.98
N ASN A 111 -4.40 22.55 16.02
CA ASN A 111 -5.11 23.13 14.86
C ASN A 111 -4.19 23.55 13.68
N THR A 112 -2.91 23.82 13.93
CA THR A 112 -1.90 24.12 12.90
C THR A 112 -1.30 22.87 12.23
N PHE A 113 -1.20 21.74 12.93
CA PHE A 113 -0.66 20.47 12.41
C PHE A 113 -1.70 19.74 11.55
N PHE A 114 -2.98 19.91 11.88
CA PHE A 114 -4.11 19.49 11.06
C PHE A 114 -4.06 20.02 9.62
N ARG A 115 -3.44 21.17 9.36
CA ARG A 115 -3.39 21.74 8.00
C ARG A 115 -2.50 20.91 7.08
N THR A 116 -1.39 20.38 7.57
CA THR A 116 -0.47 19.54 6.80
C THR A 116 -0.98 18.10 6.70
N GLN A 117 -1.52 17.55 7.80
CA GLN A 117 -2.13 16.22 7.79
C GLN A 117 -3.36 16.15 6.88
N LYS A 118 -4.27 17.14 6.96
CA LYS A 118 -5.43 17.22 6.07
C LYS A 118 -5.00 17.30 4.62
N LYS A 119 -3.93 18.05 4.29
CA LYS A 119 -3.40 18.10 2.92
C LYS A 119 -2.90 16.74 2.44
N ASN A 120 -2.14 16.00 3.25
CA ASN A 120 -1.59 14.71 2.83
C ASN A 120 -2.66 13.61 2.76
N VAL A 121 -3.55 13.53 3.75
CA VAL A 121 -4.69 12.61 3.72
C VAL A 121 -5.61 12.93 2.55
N LEU A 122 -5.93 14.22 2.34
CA LEU A 122 -6.72 14.64 1.18
C LEU A 122 -6.01 14.31 -0.13
N ARG A 123 -4.69 14.51 -0.25
CA ARG A 123 -3.91 14.12 -1.42
C ARG A 123 -4.06 12.64 -1.73
N TRP A 124 -3.85 11.76 -0.73
CA TRP A 124 -4.01 10.31 -0.92
C TRP A 124 -5.43 9.90 -1.27
N LEU A 125 -6.44 10.48 -0.60
CA LEU A 125 -7.85 10.25 -0.93
C LEU A 125 -8.17 10.74 -2.34
N THR A 126 -7.68 11.92 -2.74
CA THR A 126 -7.88 12.44 -4.10
C THR A 126 -7.19 11.56 -5.12
N MET A 127 -5.95 11.13 -4.90
CA MET A 127 -5.23 10.22 -5.78
C MET A 127 -5.96 8.88 -5.91
N SER A 128 -6.39 8.28 -4.80
CA SER A 128 -7.18 7.05 -4.78
C SER A 128 -8.52 7.20 -5.52
N SER A 129 -9.20 8.33 -5.36
CA SER A 129 -10.46 8.62 -6.07
C SER A 129 -10.25 8.82 -7.58
N VAL A 130 -9.17 9.52 -7.96
CA VAL A 130 -8.80 9.75 -9.36
C VAL A 130 -8.44 8.44 -10.03
N MET A 131 -7.64 7.59 -9.36
CA MET A 131 -7.28 6.26 -9.86
C MET A 131 -8.50 5.39 -10.10
N THR A 132 -9.43 5.36 -9.13
CA THR A 132 -10.68 4.61 -9.27
C THR A 132 -11.53 5.16 -10.42
N LEU A 133 -11.57 6.48 -10.59
CA LEU A 133 -12.27 7.14 -11.69
C LEU A 133 -11.62 6.82 -13.04
N CYS A 134 -10.29 6.84 -13.16
CA CYS A 134 -9.57 6.50 -14.39
C CYS A 134 -9.90 5.09 -14.85
N VAL A 135 -9.88 4.11 -13.93
CA VAL A 135 -10.26 2.72 -14.24
C VAL A 135 -11.73 2.63 -14.64
N ALA A 136 -12.63 3.30 -13.92
CA ALA A 136 -14.05 3.32 -14.27
C ALA A 136 -14.29 3.91 -15.69
N VAL A 137 -13.58 5.00 -16.04
CA VAL A 137 -13.65 5.61 -17.37
C VAL A 137 -13.06 4.69 -18.44
N LYS A 138 -11.90 4.06 -18.19
CA LYS A 138 -11.29 3.06 -19.10
C LYS A 138 -12.26 1.92 -19.40
N ILE A 139 -12.91 1.38 -18.37
CA ILE A 139 -13.91 0.32 -18.52
C ILE A 139 -15.13 0.82 -19.29
N GLY A 140 -15.63 2.03 -18.99
CA GLY A 140 -16.76 2.65 -19.69
C GLY A 140 -16.48 2.89 -21.18
N LEU A 141 -15.29 3.40 -21.51
CA LEU A 141 -14.85 3.62 -22.89
C LEU A 141 -14.71 2.29 -23.65
N ASP A 142 -14.17 1.25 -23.02
CA ASP A 142 -14.07 -0.06 -23.66
C ASP A 142 -15.44 -0.69 -23.92
N VAL A 143 -16.43 -0.48 -23.03
CA VAL A 143 -17.82 -0.90 -23.25
C VAL A 143 -18.44 -0.12 -24.40
N ALA A 144 -18.30 1.21 -24.39
CA ALA A 144 -18.84 2.07 -25.45
C ALA A 144 -18.24 1.74 -26.83
N ASN A 145 -16.92 1.51 -26.89
CA ASN A 145 -16.23 1.11 -28.12
C ASN A 145 -16.69 -0.25 -28.65
N LYS A 146 -16.95 -1.22 -27.75
CA LYS A 146 -17.53 -2.50 -28.14
C LYS A 146 -18.94 -2.33 -28.71
N MET A 147 -19.81 -1.59 -28.00
CA MET A 147 -21.17 -1.32 -28.46
C MET A 147 -21.20 -0.57 -29.80
N ALA A 148 -20.28 0.39 -30.01
CA ALA A 148 -20.18 1.14 -31.25
C ALA A 148 -19.72 0.28 -32.45
N LYS A 149 -18.80 -0.67 -32.22
CA LYS A 149 -18.33 -1.62 -33.25
C LYS A 149 -19.36 -2.71 -33.53
N GLU A 150 -19.99 -3.25 -32.48
CA GLU A 150 -21.02 -4.28 -32.58
C GLU A 150 -22.33 -3.75 -33.18
N GLY A 151 -22.61 -2.45 -33.04
CA GLY A 151 -23.72 -1.77 -33.72
C GLY A 151 -23.60 -1.73 -35.26
N GLN A 152 -22.44 -2.10 -35.84
CA GLN A 152 -22.25 -2.24 -37.28
C GLN A 152 -22.30 -3.70 -37.78
N THR A 153 -22.26 -4.70 -36.90
CA THR A 153 -22.33 -6.11 -37.28
C THR A 153 -23.54 -6.78 -36.65
N VAL A 154 -24.60 -6.85 -37.44
CA VAL A 154 -25.87 -7.54 -37.20
C VAL A 154 -25.63 -8.93 -36.59
N TRP A 155 -26.10 -9.11 -35.34
CA TRP A 155 -26.60 -10.35 -34.75
C TRP A 155 -25.79 -11.64 -34.98
N GLU A 156 -24.65 -11.79 -34.30
CA GLU A 156 -24.08 -13.13 -34.07
C GLU A 156 -24.69 -13.79 -32.80
N PRO A 157 -25.22 -15.02 -32.89
CA PRO A 157 -25.94 -15.70 -31.80
C PRO A 157 -25.07 -16.20 -30.64
N THR A 158 -23.76 -15.95 -30.66
CA THR A 158 -22.85 -16.21 -29.53
C THR A 158 -23.06 -15.22 -28.37
N MET A 159 -23.86 -14.16 -28.56
CA MET A 159 -24.12 -13.09 -27.59
C MET A 159 -24.98 -13.45 -26.35
N ARG A 160 -25.41 -14.70 -26.15
CA ARG A 160 -26.26 -15.06 -24.98
C ARG A 160 -25.58 -15.00 -23.61
N LEU A 161 -24.28 -14.68 -23.52
CA LEU A 161 -23.53 -14.51 -22.26
C LEU A 161 -23.29 -13.04 -21.85
N HIS A 162 -23.75 -12.06 -22.64
CA HIS A 162 -23.50 -10.61 -22.42
C HIS A 162 -23.87 -9.98 -21.07
N PRO A 163 -24.92 -10.38 -20.31
CA PRO A 163 -25.19 -9.72 -19.02
C PRO A 163 -24.07 -9.98 -18.01
N PHE A 164 -23.34 -11.09 -18.14
CA PHE A 164 -22.24 -11.42 -17.24
C PHE A 164 -20.98 -10.59 -17.53
N ASP A 165 -20.76 -10.16 -18.77
CA ASP A 165 -19.60 -9.33 -19.14
C ASP A 165 -19.70 -7.92 -18.54
N PHE A 166 -20.89 -7.32 -18.54
CA PHE A 166 -21.13 -6.03 -17.87
C PHE A 166 -20.97 -6.16 -16.36
N LEU A 167 -21.57 -7.19 -15.76
CA LEU A 167 -21.45 -7.45 -14.33
C LEU A 167 -19.98 -7.65 -13.94
N TYR A 168 -19.22 -8.44 -14.69
CA TYR A 168 -17.80 -8.68 -14.46
C TYR A 168 -16.97 -7.40 -14.48
N ARG A 169 -17.22 -6.51 -15.46
CA ARG A 169 -16.55 -5.21 -15.53
C ARG A 169 -16.87 -4.32 -14.33
N LEU A 170 -18.11 -4.34 -13.87
CA LEU A 170 -18.54 -3.60 -12.68
C LEU A 170 -17.90 -4.17 -11.39
N ILE A 171 -17.77 -5.49 -11.31
CA ILE A 171 -17.04 -6.18 -10.24
C ILE A 171 -15.58 -5.73 -10.24
N GLY A 172 -14.92 -5.67 -11.40
CA GLY A 172 -13.54 -5.19 -11.51
C GLY A 172 -13.35 -3.75 -11.01
N VAL A 173 -14.27 -2.83 -11.34
CA VAL A 173 -14.24 -1.45 -10.79
C VAL A 173 -14.37 -1.47 -9.26
N TYR A 174 -15.29 -2.28 -8.74
CA TYR A 174 -15.51 -2.39 -7.29
C TYR A 174 -14.28 -2.96 -6.58
N GLU A 175 -13.66 -3.99 -7.13
CA GLU A 175 -12.44 -4.61 -6.60
C GLU A 175 -11.29 -3.61 -6.54
N ILE A 176 -11.07 -2.83 -7.59
CA ILE A 176 -10.03 -1.81 -7.61
C ILE A 176 -10.34 -0.67 -6.63
N ALA A 177 -11.61 -0.26 -6.53
CA ALA A 177 -12.03 0.73 -5.54
C ALA A 177 -11.77 0.25 -4.10
N ALA A 178 -12.07 -1.02 -3.82
CA ALA A 178 -11.83 -1.65 -2.53
C ALA A 178 -10.34 -1.72 -2.20
N LEU A 179 -9.52 -2.19 -3.14
CA LEU A 179 -8.06 -2.24 -3.00
C LEU A 179 -7.49 -0.84 -2.68
N ASN A 180 -7.87 0.16 -3.46
CA ASN A 180 -7.44 1.54 -3.28
C ASN A 180 -7.86 2.10 -1.91
N LEU A 181 -9.06 1.73 -1.42
CA LEU A 181 -9.55 2.17 -0.12
C LEU A 181 -8.76 1.53 1.03
N VAL A 182 -8.44 0.23 0.93
CA VAL A 182 -7.62 -0.47 1.91
C VAL A 182 -6.20 0.08 1.93
N LEU A 183 -5.60 0.34 0.76
CA LEU A 183 -4.31 1.02 0.67
C LEU A 183 -4.37 2.40 1.33
N CYS A 184 -5.41 3.19 1.04
CA CYS A 184 -5.57 4.51 1.66
C CYS A 184 -5.69 4.40 3.19
N PHE A 185 -6.45 3.43 3.70
CA PHE A 185 -6.57 3.17 5.13
C PHE A 185 -5.21 2.81 5.76
N PHE A 186 -4.45 1.93 5.12
CA PHE A 186 -3.11 1.56 5.54
C PHE A 186 -2.18 2.79 5.57
N VAL A 187 -2.03 3.49 4.44
CA VAL A 187 -1.15 4.65 4.30
C VAL A 187 -1.50 5.74 5.31
N THR A 188 -2.78 6.03 5.52
CA THR A 188 -3.21 7.07 6.48
C THR A 188 -2.90 6.68 7.93
N THR A 189 -3.07 5.40 8.29
CA THR A 189 -2.72 4.88 9.62
C THR A 189 -1.22 4.96 9.89
N VAL A 190 -0.42 4.47 8.94
CA VAL A 190 1.06 4.51 9.03
C VAL A 190 1.58 5.94 9.06
N GLN A 191 1.04 6.81 8.21
CA GLN A 191 1.42 8.23 8.19
C GLN A 191 1.06 8.93 9.50
N SER A 192 -0.12 8.64 10.07
CA SER A 192 -0.55 9.16 11.37
C SER A 192 0.48 8.86 12.45
N LEU A 193 0.91 7.60 12.52
CA LEU A 193 1.92 7.15 13.46
C LEU A 193 3.28 7.80 13.20
N ALA A 194 3.69 7.91 11.93
CA ALA A 194 4.91 8.62 11.55
C ALA A 194 4.87 10.11 11.94
N MET A 195 3.71 10.75 11.97
CA MET A 195 3.58 12.13 12.45
C MET A 195 3.61 12.22 13.98
N GLU A 196 3.03 11.26 14.70
CA GLU A 196 3.12 11.18 16.17
C GLU A 196 4.59 11.03 16.62
N LEU A 197 5.36 10.18 15.93
CA LEU A 197 6.81 10.04 16.10
C LEU A 197 7.55 11.36 15.83
N ASP A 198 7.19 12.08 14.78
CA ASP A 198 7.80 13.37 14.44
C ASP A 198 7.55 14.44 15.49
N ALA A 199 6.30 14.52 15.96
CA ALA A 199 5.91 15.46 17.00
C ALA A 199 6.62 15.16 18.32
N PHE A 200 6.76 13.86 18.64
CA PHE A 200 7.57 13.41 19.77
C PHE A 200 9.04 13.84 19.61
N ASN A 201 9.64 13.62 18.44
CA ASN A 201 11.03 14.01 18.17
C ASN A 201 11.24 15.51 18.31
N GLY A 202 10.35 16.34 17.75
CA GLY A 202 10.43 17.79 17.87
C GLY A 202 10.28 18.27 19.33
N HIS A 203 9.39 17.64 20.11
CA HIS A 203 9.27 17.92 21.54
C HIS A 203 10.55 17.54 22.30
N PHE A 204 11.12 16.37 22.00
CA PHE A 204 12.35 15.88 22.59
C PHE A 204 13.55 16.79 22.28
N GLU A 205 13.68 17.23 21.03
CA GLU A 205 14.71 18.18 20.61
C GLU A 205 14.58 19.53 21.33
N THR A 206 13.35 20.07 21.40
CA THR A 206 13.08 21.35 22.09
C THR A 206 13.40 21.23 23.58
N MET A 207 13.04 20.11 24.20
CA MET A 207 13.38 19.82 25.59
C MET A 207 14.90 19.82 25.80
N LEU A 208 15.65 19.08 24.98
CA LEU A 208 17.12 19.04 25.06
C LEU A 208 17.74 20.44 24.88
N ARG A 209 17.19 21.26 23.98
CA ARG A 209 17.67 22.64 23.78
C ARG A 209 17.39 23.54 24.98
N ASN A 210 16.19 23.50 25.54
CA ASN A 210 15.84 24.29 26.72
C ASN A 210 16.73 23.93 27.93
N LEU A 211 17.07 22.64 28.07
CA LEU A 211 17.99 22.15 29.09
C LEU A 211 19.43 22.61 28.86
N SER A 212 19.83 22.83 27.60
CA SER A 212 21.14 23.41 27.26
C SER A 212 21.26 24.86 27.74
N GLU A 213 20.20 25.64 27.54
CA GLU A 213 20.16 27.07 27.85
C GLU A 213 20.08 27.34 29.36
N HIS A 214 19.49 26.44 30.16
CA HIS A 214 19.24 26.63 31.61
C HIS A 214 20.21 25.83 32.51
N SER A 215 21.39 25.46 32.01
CA SER A 215 22.32 24.51 32.64
C SER A 215 23.08 25.04 33.89
N ASN A 216 22.36 25.60 34.86
CA ASN A 216 22.86 25.79 36.22
C ASN A 216 22.84 24.45 36.99
N ASP A 217 23.90 24.19 37.77
CA ASP A 217 24.19 22.90 38.43
C ASP A 217 23.08 22.34 39.34
N SER A 218 22.08 23.16 39.71
CA SER A 218 20.97 22.74 40.58
C SER A 218 19.87 21.93 39.88
N GLN A 219 19.84 21.84 38.54
CA GLN A 219 18.77 21.14 37.79
C GLN A 219 19.13 19.72 37.29
N ILE A 220 20.34 19.25 37.58
CA ILE A 220 20.85 17.92 37.19
C ILE A 220 19.93 16.74 37.59
N PRO A 221 19.38 16.65 38.82
CA PRO A 221 18.48 15.55 39.19
C PRO A 221 17.12 15.59 38.44
N ASN A 222 16.67 16.78 38.03
CA ASN A 222 15.47 16.94 37.21
C ASN A 222 15.70 16.49 35.75
N LEU A 223 16.94 16.56 35.25
CA LEU A 223 17.27 16.10 33.90
C LEU A 223 17.12 14.58 33.77
N CYS A 224 17.65 13.82 34.73
CA CYS A 224 17.60 12.36 34.70
C CYS A 224 16.15 11.84 34.76
N SER A 225 15.33 12.42 35.63
CA SER A 225 13.90 12.07 35.74
C SER A 225 13.11 12.45 34.49
N THR A 226 13.40 13.62 33.89
CA THR A 226 12.76 14.06 32.63
C THR A 226 13.14 13.15 31.46
N LEU A 227 14.41 12.73 31.37
CA LEU A 227 14.88 11.82 30.33
C LEU A 227 14.20 10.45 30.45
N LEU A 228 14.09 9.93 31.69
CA LEU A 228 13.39 8.67 31.97
C LEU A 228 11.89 8.74 31.65
N GLN A 229 11.22 9.85 31.98
CA GLN A 229 9.81 10.07 31.65
C GLN A 229 9.58 10.15 30.13
N THR A 230 10.52 10.76 29.42
CA THR A 230 10.48 10.85 27.97
C THR A 230 10.71 9.50 27.31
N PHE A 231 11.63 8.71 27.86
CA PHE A 231 11.85 7.32 27.44
C PHE A 231 10.62 6.44 27.71
N ALA A 232 9.94 6.60 28.84
CA ALA A 232 8.68 5.91 29.11
C ALA A 232 7.60 6.26 28.07
N SER A 233 7.52 7.53 27.68
CA SER A 233 6.62 7.99 26.61
C SER A 233 7.01 7.41 25.25
N HIS A 234 8.31 7.33 24.96
CA HIS A 234 8.83 6.68 23.77
C HIS A 234 8.47 5.19 23.70
N LYS A 235 8.59 4.48 24.83
CA LYS A 235 8.21 3.06 24.93
C LYS A 235 6.73 2.84 24.62
N ILE A 236 5.84 3.70 25.12
CA ILE A 236 4.41 3.64 24.79
C ILE A 236 4.19 3.81 23.29
N LEU A 237 4.92 4.72 22.65
CA LEU A 237 4.84 4.94 21.21
C LEU A 237 5.41 3.75 20.41
N GLY A 238 6.52 3.17 20.87
CA GLY A 238 7.09 1.94 20.32
C GLY A 238 6.11 0.77 20.39
N ASP A 239 5.43 0.58 21.52
CA ASP A 239 4.39 -0.44 21.68
C ASP A 239 3.23 -0.24 20.70
N LYS A 240 2.82 1.02 20.44
CA LYS A 240 1.82 1.31 19.40
C LYS A 240 2.33 0.92 18.02
N VAL A 241 3.57 1.28 17.67
CA VAL A 241 4.16 0.92 16.37
C VAL A 241 4.22 -0.59 16.19
N GLN A 242 4.68 -1.34 17.19
CA GLN A 242 4.74 -2.79 17.13
C GLN A 242 3.37 -3.44 17.00
N LYS A 243 2.35 -2.89 17.66
CA LYS A 243 0.97 -3.39 17.50
C LYS A 243 0.43 -3.11 16.11
N VAL A 244 0.69 -1.93 15.56
CA VAL A 244 0.35 -1.60 14.16
C VAL A 244 1.08 -2.52 13.19
N ASP A 245 2.37 -2.79 13.43
CA ASP A 245 3.15 -3.71 12.63
C ASP A 245 2.54 -5.11 12.63
N LYS A 246 2.26 -5.69 13.81
CA LYS A 246 1.63 -7.02 13.92
C LYS A 246 0.30 -7.13 13.17
N ILE A 247 -0.47 -6.04 13.07
CA ILE A 247 -1.73 -6.00 12.33
C ILE A 247 -1.49 -6.05 10.82
N PHE A 248 -0.47 -5.34 10.32
CA PHE A 248 -0.24 -5.14 8.88
C PHE A 248 0.89 -6.00 8.28
N GLN A 249 1.76 -6.62 9.07
CA GLN A 249 2.99 -7.28 8.60
C GLN A 249 2.74 -8.31 7.49
N LEU A 250 1.71 -9.13 7.64
CA LEU A 250 1.37 -10.17 6.67
C LEU A 250 0.71 -9.58 5.42
N TYR A 251 -0.11 -8.56 5.60
CA TYR A 251 -0.74 -7.84 4.50
C TYR A 251 0.33 -7.16 3.63
N VAL A 252 1.25 -6.40 4.24
CA VAL A 252 2.33 -5.73 3.51
C VAL A 252 3.24 -6.72 2.81
N PHE A 253 3.52 -7.89 3.43
CA PHE A 253 4.25 -8.98 2.78
C PHE A 253 3.55 -9.47 1.51
N LEU A 254 2.28 -9.87 1.60
CA LEU A 254 1.54 -10.39 0.45
C LEU A 254 1.37 -9.35 -0.65
N MET A 255 1.10 -8.10 -0.29
CA MET A 255 0.94 -7.01 -1.25
C MET A 255 2.25 -6.66 -1.95
N THR A 256 3.38 -6.67 -1.24
CA THR A 256 4.70 -6.43 -1.83
C THR A 256 5.14 -7.62 -2.70
N ALA A 257 4.96 -8.84 -2.21
CA ALA A 257 5.32 -10.07 -2.91
C ALA A 257 4.56 -10.24 -4.24
N THR A 258 3.30 -9.85 -4.28
CA THR A 258 2.50 -9.85 -5.51
C THR A 258 2.73 -8.58 -6.35
N GLY A 259 2.93 -7.42 -5.73
CA GLY A 259 3.07 -6.13 -6.42
C GLY A 259 4.33 -6.03 -7.27
N ILE A 260 5.45 -6.60 -6.83
CA ILE A 260 6.72 -6.56 -7.59
C ILE A 260 6.54 -7.27 -8.95
N PRO A 261 6.13 -8.56 -9.02
CA PRO A 261 5.86 -9.22 -10.31
C PRO A 261 4.86 -8.47 -11.18
N ILE A 262 3.74 -7.99 -10.62
CA ILE A 262 2.71 -7.26 -11.38
C ILE A 262 3.30 -6.00 -12.01
N SER A 263 4.13 -5.25 -11.27
CA SER A 263 4.78 -4.05 -11.78
C SER A 263 5.72 -4.33 -12.95
N ILE A 264 6.44 -5.46 -12.90
CA ILE A 264 7.33 -5.90 -13.98
C ILE A 264 6.50 -6.19 -15.24
N PHE A 265 5.44 -6.99 -15.13
CA PHE A 265 4.58 -7.30 -16.29
C PHE A 265 3.88 -6.05 -16.85
N ALA A 266 3.46 -5.13 -15.99
CA ALA A 266 2.88 -3.86 -16.43
C ALA A 266 3.90 -3.02 -17.22
N MET A 267 5.14 -2.91 -16.74
CA MET A 267 6.21 -2.19 -17.44
C MET A 267 6.59 -2.85 -18.76
N ILE A 268 6.70 -4.18 -18.82
CA ILE A 268 6.96 -4.92 -20.08
C ILE A 268 5.85 -4.64 -21.09
N THR A 269 4.60 -4.62 -20.65
CA THR A 269 3.44 -4.33 -21.51
C THR A 269 3.56 -2.93 -22.12
N VAL A 270 3.97 -1.92 -21.33
CA VAL A 270 4.20 -0.56 -21.83
C VAL A 270 5.27 -0.54 -22.92
N VAL A 271 6.41 -1.23 -22.70
CA VAL A 271 7.54 -1.17 -23.64
C VAL A 271 7.27 -1.93 -24.94
N ARG A 272 6.54 -3.05 -24.90
CA ARG A 272 6.26 -3.87 -26.09
C ARG A 272 5.13 -3.32 -26.97
N ARG A 273 4.43 -2.26 -26.56
CA ARG A 273 3.33 -1.66 -27.33
C ARG A 273 3.89 -0.73 -28.42
N ASN A 274 3.60 -1.06 -29.68
CA ASN A 274 4.01 -0.24 -30.84
C ASN A 274 3.06 0.94 -31.14
N SER A 275 1.86 0.96 -30.56
CA SER A 275 0.87 2.03 -30.78
C SER A 275 0.80 2.96 -29.57
N TRP A 276 0.87 4.28 -29.80
CA TRP A 276 0.67 5.31 -28.77
C TRP A 276 -0.62 5.12 -27.98
N SER A 277 -1.72 4.73 -28.64
CA SER A 277 -2.99 4.45 -27.96
C SER A 277 -2.90 3.26 -27.00
N GLY A 278 -2.12 2.24 -27.37
CA GLY A 278 -1.84 1.09 -26.52
C GLY A 278 -0.92 1.46 -25.36
N VAL A 279 0.11 2.26 -25.61
CA VAL A 279 1.04 2.77 -24.59
C VAL A 279 0.29 3.52 -23.51
N PHE A 280 -0.58 4.48 -23.85
CA PHE A 280 -1.36 5.22 -22.85
C PHE A 280 -2.26 4.31 -22.01
N ARG A 281 -2.87 3.26 -22.62
CA ARG A 281 -3.72 2.31 -21.91
C ARG A 281 -2.93 1.45 -20.91
N SER A 282 -1.72 1.04 -21.25
CA SER A 282 -0.81 0.27 -20.38
C SER A 282 -0.08 1.14 -19.35
N LEU A 283 0.14 2.42 -19.67
CA LEU A 283 0.85 3.35 -18.79
C LEU A 283 0.07 3.59 -17.50
N ASP A 284 -1.26 3.66 -17.58
CA ASP A 284 -2.14 3.76 -16.42
C ASP A 284 -1.92 2.60 -15.42
N ASP A 285 -1.82 1.36 -15.92
CA ASP A 285 -1.60 0.18 -15.10
C ASP A 285 -0.19 0.22 -14.46
N ALA A 286 0.82 0.66 -15.20
CA ALA A 286 2.20 0.80 -14.70
C ALA A 286 2.36 1.91 -13.64
N ILE A 287 1.75 3.08 -13.87
CA ILE A 287 1.69 4.18 -12.89
C ILE A 287 0.97 3.69 -11.64
N SER A 288 -0.14 2.97 -11.82
CA SER A 288 -0.93 2.44 -10.72
C SER A 288 -0.13 1.48 -9.86
N CYS A 289 0.57 0.52 -10.47
CA CYS A 289 1.44 -0.41 -9.75
C CYS A 289 2.54 0.32 -8.98
N THR A 290 3.14 1.34 -9.60
CA THR A 290 4.21 2.14 -8.99
C THR A 290 3.72 2.89 -7.76
N ILE A 291 2.53 3.52 -7.84
CA ILE A 291 1.90 4.21 -6.70
C ILE A 291 1.62 3.22 -5.55
N HIS A 292 1.11 2.03 -5.85
CA HIS A 292 0.85 1.00 -4.84
C HIS A 292 2.15 0.53 -4.17
N LEU A 293 3.19 0.23 -4.95
CA LEU A 293 4.50 -0.14 -4.42
C LEU A 293 5.09 0.96 -3.55
N ILE A 294 5.00 2.22 -3.97
CA ILE A 294 5.43 3.38 -3.16
C ILE A 294 4.64 3.43 -1.84
N GLY A 295 3.33 3.24 -1.89
CA GLY A 295 2.46 3.23 -0.71
C GLY A 295 2.86 2.15 0.30
N PHE A 296 3.17 0.94 -0.17
CA PHE A 296 3.58 -0.17 0.69
C PHE A 296 5.03 -0.11 1.18
N THR A 297 5.88 0.69 0.54
CA THR A 297 7.32 0.68 0.85
C THR A 297 7.83 2.00 1.44
N ILE A 298 7.55 3.14 0.80
CA ILE A 298 8.08 4.44 1.24
C ILE A 298 7.41 4.92 2.53
N VAL A 299 6.09 4.79 2.62
CA VAL A 299 5.32 5.26 3.78
C VAL A 299 5.78 4.57 5.09
N PRO A 300 5.87 3.22 5.17
CA PRO A 300 6.40 2.55 6.35
C PRO A 300 7.88 2.87 6.62
N ALA A 301 8.72 3.06 5.59
CA ALA A 301 10.12 3.43 5.79
C ALA A 301 10.32 4.79 6.50
N GLN A 302 9.33 5.68 6.45
CA GLN A 302 9.36 6.93 7.20
C GLN A 302 9.31 6.70 8.72
N ILE A 303 8.55 5.70 9.19
CA ILE A 303 8.49 5.37 10.63
C ILE A 303 9.87 5.02 11.14
N TYR A 304 10.58 4.13 10.43
CA TYR A 304 11.92 3.72 10.80
C TYR A 304 12.91 4.90 10.82
N THR A 305 12.84 5.77 9.80
CA THR A 305 13.71 6.95 9.72
C THR A 305 13.47 7.90 10.89
N LYS A 306 12.19 8.15 11.23
CA LYS A 306 11.82 9.04 12.34
C LYS A 306 12.13 8.41 13.70
N HIS A 307 11.99 7.11 13.84
CA HIS A 307 12.39 6.41 15.06
C HIS A 307 13.90 6.57 15.31
N ARG A 308 14.74 6.35 14.29
CA ARG A 308 16.20 6.56 14.39
C ARG A 308 16.61 8.02 14.65
N ALA A 309 15.78 8.99 14.31
CA ALA A 309 16.11 10.40 14.56
C ALA A 309 16.32 10.69 16.06
N ILE A 310 15.62 9.99 16.96
CA ILE A 310 15.78 10.14 18.42
C ILE A 310 17.22 9.86 18.86
N GLN A 311 17.82 8.79 18.32
CA GLN A 311 19.21 8.44 18.61
C GLN A 311 20.13 9.57 18.14
N SER A 312 19.90 10.10 16.94
CA SER A 312 20.70 11.21 16.44
C SER A 312 20.59 12.44 17.35
N HIS A 313 19.37 12.82 17.78
CA HIS A 313 19.18 13.96 18.69
C HIS A 313 19.87 13.74 20.05
N LEU A 314 19.87 12.51 20.57
CA LEU A 314 20.62 12.13 21.78
C LEU A 314 22.13 12.30 21.59
N TYR A 315 22.70 11.77 20.50
CA TYR A 315 24.14 11.85 20.21
C TYR A 315 24.63 13.28 19.96
N TRP A 316 23.82 14.12 19.32
CA TRP A 316 24.18 15.51 19.03
C TRP A 316 23.96 16.47 20.22
N SER A 317 23.40 15.99 21.35
CA SER A 317 23.13 16.85 22.49
C SER A 317 24.40 17.18 23.28
N GLU A 318 24.94 18.39 23.07
CA GLU A 318 26.13 18.86 23.81
C GLU A 318 25.92 18.87 25.34
N VAL A 319 24.68 19.03 25.80
CA VAL A 319 24.32 19.04 27.23
C VAL A 319 24.67 17.72 27.91
N ILE A 320 24.44 16.62 27.19
CA ILE A 320 24.64 15.27 27.72
C ILE A 320 26.12 14.89 27.67
N TRP A 321 26.81 15.24 26.57
CA TRP A 321 28.17 14.73 26.31
C TRP A 321 29.29 15.68 26.75
N ARG A 322 29.07 17.00 26.79
CA ARG A 322 30.12 17.99 27.11
C ARG A 322 30.31 18.17 28.62
N LYS A 323 29.23 18.23 29.41
CA LYS A 323 29.29 18.29 30.87
C LYS A 323 29.18 16.87 31.44
N TYR A 324 30.33 16.23 31.68
CA TYR A 324 30.36 14.84 32.14
C TYR A 324 29.77 14.71 33.56
N ASP A 325 28.56 14.17 33.63
CA ASP A 325 27.95 13.65 34.85
C ASP A 325 27.73 12.15 34.70
N LYS A 326 28.27 11.37 35.63
CA LYS A 326 28.22 9.90 35.62
C LYS A 326 26.78 9.36 35.54
N ASN A 327 25.83 10.00 36.21
CA ASN A 327 24.44 9.56 36.24
C ASN A 327 23.73 9.89 34.93
N ILE A 328 23.91 11.10 34.40
CA ILE A 328 23.32 11.51 33.13
C ILE A 328 23.87 10.66 31.98
N TYR A 329 25.18 10.44 31.96
CA TYR A 329 25.84 9.63 30.94
C TYR A 329 25.35 8.18 30.98
N ARG A 330 25.21 7.60 32.19
CA ARG A 330 24.69 6.23 32.35
C ARG A 330 23.23 6.12 31.88
N THR A 331 22.39 7.09 32.23
CA THR A 331 20.98 7.10 31.81
C THR A 331 20.85 7.32 30.31
N ALA A 332 21.57 8.28 29.74
CA ALA A 332 21.56 8.54 28.30
C ALA A 332 22.06 7.32 27.52
N ARG A 333 23.14 6.67 27.97
CA ARG A 333 23.64 5.44 27.38
C ARG A 333 22.62 4.30 27.47
N MET A 334 22.00 4.10 28.62
CA MET A 334 20.92 3.11 28.78
C MET A 334 19.77 3.40 27.83
N VAL A 335 19.34 4.66 27.69
CA VAL A 335 18.28 5.05 26.75
C VAL A 335 18.69 4.75 25.32
N THR A 336 19.88 5.14 24.90
CA THR A 336 20.38 4.90 23.54
C THR A 336 20.47 3.41 23.24
N GLU A 337 21.04 2.61 24.14
CA GLU A 337 21.14 1.14 23.99
C GLU A 337 19.75 0.50 23.88
N ASN A 338 18.76 0.95 24.66
CA ASN A 338 17.39 0.44 24.55
C ASN A 338 16.70 0.85 23.25
N VAL A 339 16.93 2.09 22.76
CA VAL A 339 16.39 2.53 21.48
C VAL A 339 17.04 1.77 20.32
N GLU A 340 18.33 1.42 20.41
CA GLU A 340 19.02 0.59 19.41
C GLU A 340 18.48 -0.85 19.37
N GLN A 341 18.18 -1.45 20.52
CA GLN A 341 17.66 -2.81 20.59
C GLN A 341 16.21 -2.93 20.13
N MET A 342 15.43 -1.85 20.24
CA MET A 342 14.05 -1.82 19.75
C MET A 342 14.05 -1.51 18.26
N GLU A 343 14.12 -2.54 17.41
CA GLU A 343 13.88 -2.40 15.96
C GLU A 343 12.41 -2.01 15.70
N ILE A 344 12.09 -0.74 15.90
CA ILE A 344 10.74 -0.20 15.74
C ILE A 344 10.56 0.23 14.28
N GLY A 345 9.72 -0.52 13.58
CA GLY A 345 9.33 -0.25 12.21
C GLY A 345 8.19 -1.15 11.78
N ILE A 346 7.77 -1.02 10.53
CA ILE A 346 6.83 -1.94 9.91
C ILE A 346 7.65 -3.00 9.17
N SER A 347 7.43 -4.26 9.52
CA SER A 347 8.10 -5.42 8.98
C SER A 347 7.31 -6.02 7.81
N VAL A 348 8.05 -6.58 6.87
CA VAL A 348 7.51 -7.41 5.79
C VAL A 348 7.47 -8.84 6.32
N GLY A 349 6.28 -9.29 6.72
CA GLY A 349 6.05 -10.67 7.16
C GLY A 349 6.74 -11.07 8.46
N GLY A 350 7.21 -10.10 9.26
CA GLY A 350 7.99 -10.34 10.48
C GLY A 350 9.46 -10.66 10.23
N PHE A 351 9.94 -10.64 8.98
CA PHE A 351 11.32 -11.02 8.64
C PHE A 351 12.25 -9.81 8.49
N ILE A 352 11.78 -8.74 7.85
CA ILE A 352 12.63 -7.60 7.45
C ILE A 352 11.87 -6.31 7.68
N VAL A 353 12.46 -5.36 8.41
CA VAL A 353 11.91 -4.00 8.55
C VAL A 353 12.02 -3.23 7.25
N ILE A 354 10.94 -2.57 6.83
CA ILE A 354 10.93 -1.79 5.59
C ILE A 354 11.79 -0.55 5.77
N THR A 355 12.88 -0.52 5.01
CA THR A 355 13.87 0.57 5.04
C THR A 355 14.10 1.12 3.62
N LYS A 356 14.69 2.32 3.53
CA LYS A 356 15.07 2.93 2.24
C LYS A 356 15.93 2.02 1.35
N PRO A 357 16.90 1.26 1.88
CA PRO A 357 17.63 0.25 1.11
C PRO A 357 16.75 -0.82 0.46
N LEU A 358 15.72 -1.32 1.16
CA LEU A 358 14.82 -2.34 0.61
C LEU A 358 14.03 -1.82 -0.61
N ILE A 359 13.61 -0.55 -0.57
CA ILE A 359 12.99 0.14 -1.72
C ILE A 359 13.96 0.18 -2.89
N LEU A 360 15.21 0.58 -2.64
CA LEU A 360 16.23 0.66 -3.67
C LEU A 360 16.48 -0.71 -4.28
N THR A 361 16.64 -1.77 -3.48
CA THR A 361 16.80 -3.15 -3.97
C THR A 361 15.62 -3.58 -4.84
N SER A 362 14.39 -3.25 -4.46
CA SER A 362 13.20 -3.60 -5.24
C SER A 362 13.21 -2.93 -6.62
N ILE A 363 13.50 -1.62 -6.68
CA ILE A 363 13.63 -0.89 -7.94
C ILE A 363 14.80 -1.42 -8.77
N SER A 364 15.94 -1.68 -8.12
CA SER A 364 17.14 -2.26 -8.71
C SER A 364 16.98 -3.71 -9.15
N LEU A 365 15.91 -4.41 -8.78
CA LEU A 365 15.56 -5.72 -9.35
C LEU A 365 14.63 -5.57 -10.56
N ILE A 366 13.66 -4.65 -10.48
CA ILE A 366 12.70 -4.40 -11.57
C ILE A 366 13.42 -3.91 -12.83
N ILE A 367 14.36 -2.96 -12.71
CA ILE A 367 15.04 -2.36 -13.86
C ILE A 367 15.90 -3.39 -14.63
N PRO A 368 16.82 -4.15 -13.99
CA PRO A 368 17.64 -5.13 -14.70
C PRO A 368 16.82 -6.31 -15.23
N TYR A 369 15.78 -6.74 -14.52
CA TYR A 369 14.89 -7.78 -15.01
C TYR A 369 14.13 -7.33 -16.26
N LEU A 370 13.59 -6.09 -16.24
CA LEU A 370 12.98 -5.48 -17.42
C LEU A 370 13.98 -5.40 -18.59
N LEU A 371 15.21 -4.96 -18.33
CA LEU A 371 16.26 -4.87 -19.35
C LEU A 371 16.61 -6.26 -19.93
N LEU A 372 16.73 -7.28 -19.07
CA LEU A 372 16.96 -8.65 -19.48
C LEU A 372 15.83 -9.18 -20.37
N CYS A 373 14.57 -8.97 -19.97
CA CYS A 373 13.41 -9.36 -20.77
C CYS A 373 13.43 -8.69 -22.15
N LEU A 374 13.77 -7.41 -22.22
CA LEU A 374 13.87 -6.68 -23.49
C LEU A 374 15.02 -7.19 -24.37
N GLN A 375 16.18 -7.49 -23.78
CA GLN A 375 17.33 -8.02 -24.50
C GLN A 375 17.08 -9.42 -25.06
N LEU A 376 16.44 -10.29 -24.29
CA LEU A 376 16.08 -11.63 -24.75
C LEU A 376 15.10 -11.57 -25.93
N ASP A 377 14.16 -10.64 -25.90
CA ASP A 377 13.17 -10.46 -26.97
C ASP A 377 13.83 -9.92 -28.26
N LEU A 378 14.76 -8.97 -28.14
CA LEU A 378 15.55 -8.44 -29.25
C LEU A 378 16.48 -9.51 -29.86
N GLY A 379 17.12 -10.33 -29.01
CA GLY A 379 17.98 -11.43 -29.45
C GLY A 379 17.24 -12.52 -30.23
N VAL A 380 15.98 -12.80 -29.85
CA VAL A 380 15.10 -13.72 -30.61
C VAL A 380 14.76 -13.13 -31.97
N ALA A 381 14.37 -11.86 -32.04
CA ALA A 381 14.02 -11.20 -33.30
C ALA A 381 15.18 -11.20 -34.31
N GLU A 382 16.41 -10.99 -33.83
CA GLU A 382 17.62 -11.01 -34.66
C GLU A 382 17.99 -12.42 -35.16
N SER A 383 17.65 -13.48 -34.39
CA SER A 383 17.83 -14.87 -34.81
C SER A 383 16.86 -15.31 -35.92
N THR A 384 15.61 -14.82 -35.89
CA THR A 384 14.58 -15.11 -36.91
C THR A 384 14.79 -14.35 -38.23
N ASN A 385 15.50 -13.21 -38.21
CA ASN A 385 15.76 -12.40 -39.40
C ASN A 385 17.08 -12.74 -40.11
N ARG A 386 17.84 -13.75 -39.67
CA ARG A 386 19.01 -14.20 -40.43
C ARG A 386 18.54 -14.90 -41.71
N PRO A 387 18.87 -14.37 -42.90
CA PRO A 387 18.52 -15.02 -44.15
C PRO A 387 19.17 -16.40 -44.18
N ILE A 388 18.35 -17.43 -44.39
CA ILE A 388 18.83 -18.78 -44.67
C ILE A 388 19.71 -18.64 -45.93
N LYS A 389 21.04 -18.77 -45.77
CA LYS A 389 21.95 -18.78 -46.91
C LYS A 389 21.50 -19.90 -47.85
N PRO A 390 21.20 -19.62 -49.13
CA PRO A 390 20.86 -20.66 -50.08
C PRO A 390 22.02 -21.64 -50.15
N ASN A 391 21.71 -22.92 -49.96
CA ASN A 391 22.67 -24.00 -49.93
C ASN A 391 23.33 -24.10 -51.33
N PRO A 392 24.63 -23.80 -51.50
CA PRO A 392 25.28 -23.83 -52.81
C PRO A 392 25.66 -25.28 -53.11
N GLY A 393 24.70 -26.08 -53.55
CA GLY A 393 24.96 -27.49 -53.80
C GLY A 393 23.71 -28.29 -54.13
N ARG A 394 23.09 -27.98 -55.26
CA ARG A 394 22.26 -28.90 -56.06
C ARG A 394 22.04 -28.23 -57.42
N GLY A 395 23.06 -28.37 -58.27
CA GLY A 395 22.97 -28.24 -59.72
C GLY A 395 23.17 -29.61 -60.31
#